data_AF-A0A6N0I6W0-F1
#
_entry.id   AF-A0A6N0I6W0-F1
#
_cell.length_a   1.000
_cell.length_b   1.000
_cell.length_c   1.000
_cell.angle_alpha   90.00
_cell.angle_beta   90.00
_cell.angle_gamma   90.00
#
_symmetry.space_group_name_H-M   'P 1'
#
loop_
_entity.id
_entity.type
_entity.pdbx_description
1 polymer ?
#
loop_
_entity_poly.entity_id
_entity_poly.type
_entity_poly.pdbx_seq_one_letter_code
_entity_poly.pdbx_strand_id
1 'polypeptide(L)'
;TWLTRLIDMEYWLACNEERAAQARFGAVMCCCGPCAMYRRSAMLSLLDQYETQLYRGKPSDFGEDRHLTILMLSAGFRTEYVPSAIAATVVPDTIGIYLRQQLRWARSTFRDTLLALPVLPGLDRYLTLDAIGQNVGLLLLALSVLTGIGQFALTATLPWWTILVIGSMTLVRCSVAAYRARQLRFLGFVLHTPINLFLLLPLKAYA
;
A
#
# COMPACT_ATOMS: atom_id res chain seq x y z
N THR A 1 7.26 -16.55 -12.26
CA THR A 1 5.93 -16.92 -12.80
C THR A 1 5.23 -15.69 -13.34
N TRP A 2 4.02 -15.79 -13.91
CA TRP A 2 3.23 -14.59 -14.27
C TRP A 2 2.91 -13.75 -13.02
N LEU A 3 2.67 -14.41 -11.89
CA LEU A 3 2.39 -13.77 -10.60
C LEU A 3 3.60 -12.98 -10.09
N THR A 4 4.81 -13.56 -10.11
CA THR A 4 6.00 -12.82 -9.66
C THR A 4 6.26 -11.55 -10.49
N ARG A 5 5.96 -11.58 -11.80
CA ARG A 5 6.05 -10.39 -12.67
C ARG A 5 4.98 -9.35 -12.32
N LEU A 6 3.80 -9.78 -11.91
CA LEU A 6 2.73 -8.88 -11.45
C LEU A 6 3.10 -8.20 -10.13
N ILE A 7 3.64 -8.96 -9.18
CA ILE A 7 4.10 -8.44 -7.89
C ILE A 7 5.29 -7.50 -8.06
N ASP A 8 6.22 -7.80 -8.99
CA ASP A 8 7.32 -6.89 -9.35
C ASP A 8 6.79 -5.52 -9.81
N MET A 9 5.76 -5.49 -10.65
CA MET A 9 5.09 -4.24 -11.05
C MET A 9 4.38 -3.55 -9.88
N GLU A 10 3.73 -4.30 -8.99
CA GLU A 10 3.10 -3.77 -7.77
C GLU A 10 4.14 -3.07 -6.88
N TYR A 11 5.28 -3.72 -6.65
CA TYR A 11 6.38 -3.20 -5.84
C TYR A 11 7.02 -1.98 -6.50
N TRP A 12 7.17 -2.01 -7.83
CA TRP A 12 7.71 -0.88 -8.55
C TRP A 12 6.82 0.36 -8.39
N LEU A 13 5.50 0.20 -8.53
CA LEU A 13 4.53 1.29 -8.32
C LEU A 13 4.57 1.79 -6.87
N ALA A 14 4.59 0.87 -5.91
CA ALA A 14 4.67 1.22 -4.50
C ALA A 14 5.92 2.06 -4.21
N CYS A 15 7.11 1.59 -4.59
CA CYS A 15 8.37 2.25 -4.25
C CYS A 15 8.67 3.48 -5.12
N ASN A 16 8.54 3.36 -6.45
CA ASN A 16 9.04 4.36 -7.40
C ASN A 16 8.00 5.39 -7.82
N GLU A 17 6.71 5.17 -7.53
CA GLU A 17 5.68 6.20 -7.70
C GLU A 17 5.20 6.74 -6.36
N GLU A 18 4.64 5.88 -5.50
CA GLU A 18 4.00 6.35 -4.26
C GLU A 18 5.02 6.89 -3.26
N ARG A 19 6.06 6.12 -2.89
CA ARG A 19 7.07 6.58 -1.91
C ARG A 19 7.94 7.69 -2.49
N ALA A 20 8.23 7.66 -3.78
CA ALA A 20 8.91 8.74 -4.47
C ALA A 20 8.10 10.05 -4.42
N ALA A 21 6.77 9.98 -4.57
CA ALA A 21 5.90 11.13 -4.41
C ALA A 21 5.88 11.62 -2.96
N GLN A 22 5.67 10.72 -2.00
CA GLN A 22 5.68 11.04 -0.56
C GLN A 22 6.98 11.75 -0.13
N ALA A 23 8.15 11.23 -0.55
CA ALA A 23 9.45 11.83 -0.23
C ALA A 23 9.58 13.29 -0.71
N ARG A 24 8.98 13.65 -1.85
CA ARG A 24 8.94 15.04 -2.33
C ARG A 24 8.22 15.98 -1.35
N PHE A 25 7.35 15.44 -0.51
CA PHE A 25 6.62 16.14 0.55
C PHE A 25 7.22 15.87 1.94
N GLY A 26 8.50 15.48 2.01
CA GLY A 26 9.32 15.54 3.22
C GLY A 26 9.26 14.30 4.12
N ALA A 27 8.51 13.27 3.75
CA ALA A 27 8.52 11.99 4.45
C ALA A 27 8.08 10.84 3.55
N VAL A 28 8.69 9.68 3.71
CA VAL A 28 8.16 8.39 3.26
C VAL A 28 7.36 7.77 4.42
N MET A 29 6.11 7.40 4.17
CA MET A 29 5.20 6.90 5.22
C MET A 29 5.45 5.44 5.61
N CYS A 30 6.25 4.72 4.83
CA CYS A 30 6.70 3.36 5.15
C CYS A 30 8.04 3.08 4.46
N CYS A 31 9.12 3.03 5.23
CA CYS A 31 10.43 2.58 4.77
C CYS A 31 10.44 1.04 4.68
N CYS A 32 10.30 0.49 3.46
CA CYS A 32 10.13 -0.95 3.26
C CYS A 32 11.40 -1.74 3.61
N GLY A 33 11.24 -2.83 4.37
CA GLY A 33 12.32 -3.67 4.88
C GLY A 33 13.33 -4.19 3.84
N PRO A 34 12.95 -4.54 2.60
CA PRO A 34 13.92 -5.01 1.60
C PRO A 34 15.04 -4.00 1.27
N CYS A 35 14.82 -2.69 1.47
CA CYS A 35 15.79 -1.66 1.17
C CYS A 35 15.62 -0.43 2.08
N ALA A 36 15.73 -0.63 3.39
CA ALA A 36 15.71 0.46 4.37
C ALA A 36 17.04 0.57 5.10
N MET A 37 17.49 1.80 5.33
CA MET A 37 18.72 2.10 6.07
C MET A 37 18.41 3.17 7.11
N TYR A 38 18.84 2.94 8.34
CA TYR A 38 18.60 3.84 9.46
C TYR A 38 19.92 4.30 10.07
N ARG A 39 20.01 5.57 10.45
CA ARG A 39 21.14 6.06 11.24
C ARG A 39 21.11 5.35 12.60
N ARG A 40 22.20 4.68 12.96
CA ARG A 40 22.31 3.93 14.23
C ARG A 40 21.89 4.75 15.44
N SER A 41 22.30 6.01 15.54
CA SER A 41 21.94 6.87 16.68
C SER A 41 20.44 7.14 16.77
N ALA A 42 19.76 7.33 15.65
CA ALA A 42 18.31 7.53 15.60
C ALA A 42 17.55 6.23 15.96
N MET A 43 18.04 5.09 15.47
CA MET A 43 17.48 3.78 15.82
C MET A 43 17.60 3.51 17.31
N LEU A 44 18.79 3.72 17.89
CA LEU A 44 19.02 3.49 19.31
C LEU A 44 18.18 4.40 20.21
N SER A 45 17.92 5.64 19.81
CA SER A 45 17.04 6.53 20.59
C SER A 45 15.58 6.07 20.63
N LEU A 46 15.18 5.16 19.74
CA LEU A 46 13.80 4.68 19.61
C LEU A 46 13.66 3.18 19.90
N LEU A 47 14.76 2.50 20.22
CA LEU A 47 14.81 1.04 20.32
C LEU A 47 13.85 0.52 21.40
N ASP A 48 13.85 1.13 22.58
CA ASP A 48 12.96 0.72 23.67
C ASP A 48 11.48 0.85 23.27
N GLN A 49 11.10 1.92 22.57
CA GLN A 49 9.73 2.13 22.10
C GLN A 49 9.35 1.15 20.98
N TYR A 50 10.31 0.84 20.11
CA TYR A 50 10.15 -0.12 19.03
C TYR A 50 9.93 -1.54 19.56
N GLU A 51 10.71 -1.98 20.56
CA GLU A 51 10.62 -3.33 21.14
C GLU A 51 9.39 -3.50 22.04
N THR A 52 8.93 -2.43 22.70
CA THR A 52 7.81 -2.47 23.65
C THR A 52 6.46 -2.10 23.03
N GLN A 53 6.35 -2.10 21.70
CA GLN A 53 5.13 -1.70 21.02
C GLN A 53 3.93 -2.57 21.44
N LEU A 54 2.90 -1.89 21.94
CA LEU A 54 1.60 -2.49 22.21
C LEU A 54 0.56 -2.00 21.19
N TYR A 55 -0.24 -2.93 20.66
CA TYR A 55 -1.45 -2.61 19.95
C TYR A 55 -2.65 -3.23 20.66
N ARG A 56 -3.62 -2.39 21.07
CA ARG A 56 -4.79 -2.80 21.85
C ARG A 56 -4.42 -3.64 23.08
N GLY A 57 -3.33 -3.26 23.76
CA GLY A 57 -2.84 -3.90 24.98
C GLY A 57 -2.07 -5.21 24.78
N LYS A 58 -1.73 -5.58 23.54
CA LYS A 58 -0.94 -6.78 23.24
C LYS A 58 0.37 -6.42 22.53
N PRO A 59 1.48 -7.13 22.80
CA PRO A 59 2.70 -7.02 22.01
C PRO A 59 2.40 -7.21 20.52
N SER A 60 3.04 -6.40 19.69
CA SER A 60 2.78 -6.32 18.26
C SER A 60 4.04 -6.72 17.48
N ASP A 61 4.00 -7.90 16.83
CA ASP A 61 5.15 -8.55 16.17
C ASP A 61 5.08 -8.55 14.63
N PHE A 62 4.12 -7.86 14.02
CA PHE A 62 3.97 -7.76 12.56
C PHE A 62 3.97 -6.30 12.08
N GLY A 63 4.46 -6.01 10.88
CA GLY A 63 4.44 -4.63 10.32
C GLY A 63 5.49 -3.69 10.92
N GLU A 64 6.65 -4.24 11.27
CA GLU A 64 7.79 -3.56 11.89
C GLU A 64 8.24 -2.31 11.12
N ASP A 65 8.33 -2.41 9.79
CA ASP A 65 8.78 -1.34 8.90
C ASP A 65 8.02 -0.02 9.09
N ARG A 66 6.69 -0.09 9.03
CA ARG A 66 5.83 1.09 9.11
C ARG A 66 5.75 1.61 10.53
N HIS A 67 5.75 0.73 11.54
CA HIS A 67 5.83 1.14 12.92
C HIS A 67 7.10 1.95 13.20
N LEU A 68 8.27 1.42 12.82
CA LEU A 68 9.54 2.12 12.99
C LEU A 68 9.55 3.46 12.23
N THR A 69 8.98 3.49 11.03
CA THR A 69 8.82 4.73 10.25
C THR A 69 7.98 5.77 11.01
N ILE A 70 6.85 5.36 11.61
CA ILE A 70 6.00 6.23 12.43
C ILE A 70 6.75 6.75 13.65
N LEU A 71 7.50 5.90 14.36
CA LEU A 71 8.33 6.33 15.50
C LEU A 71 9.38 7.37 15.06
N MET A 72 10.07 7.12 13.94
CA MET A 72 11.06 8.03 13.40
C MET A 72 10.45 9.41 13.09
N LEU A 73 9.30 9.42 12.41
CA LEU A 73 8.57 10.66 12.09
C LEU A 73 8.04 11.36 13.35
N SER A 74 7.52 10.60 14.32
CA SER A 74 7.05 11.13 15.60
C SER A 74 8.17 11.81 16.40
N ALA A 75 9.40 11.28 16.30
CA ALA A 75 10.59 11.83 16.92
C ALA A 75 11.21 13.01 16.13
N GLY A 76 10.58 13.43 15.03
CA GLY A 76 11.04 14.55 14.20
C GLY A 76 12.17 14.19 13.23
N PHE A 77 12.49 12.91 13.05
CA PHE A 77 13.41 12.49 11.99
C PHE A 77 12.73 12.55 10.63
N ARG A 78 13.54 12.70 9.58
CA ARG A 78 13.08 12.65 8.19
C ARG A 78 13.30 11.26 7.60
N THR A 79 12.39 10.86 6.71
CA THR A 79 12.50 9.65 5.92
C THR A 79 12.49 10.02 4.44
N GLU A 80 13.41 9.44 3.69
CA GLU A 80 13.68 9.85 2.30
C GLU A 80 13.66 8.63 1.38
N TYR A 81 13.24 8.85 0.14
CA TYR A 81 13.36 7.87 -0.93
C TYR A 81 14.65 8.12 -1.72
N VAL A 82 15.46 7.08 -1.90
CA VAL A 82 16.74 7.16 -2.62
C VAL A 82 16.63 6.33 -3.92
N PRO A 83 16.48 6.96 -5.10
CA PRO A 83 16.27 6.23 -6.36
C PRO A 83 17.42 5.29 -6.76
N SER A 84 18.64 5.57 -6.29
CA SER A 84 19.83 4.75 -6.54
C SER A 84 19.98 3.57 -5.57
N ALA A 85 19.17 3.50 -4.51
CA ALA A 85 19.15 2.37 -3.59
C ALA A 85 18.28 1.25 -4.19
N ILE A 86 18.94 0.23 -4.73
CA ILE A 86 18.30 -0.87 -5.44
C ILE A 86 18.45 -2.15 -4.62
N ALA A 87 17.33 -2.86 -4.40
CA ALA A 87 17.32 -4.19 -3.80
C ALA A 87 16.52 -5.15 -4.67
N ALA A 88 17.05 -6.37 -4.82
CA ALA A 88 16.31 -7.50 -5.34
C ALA A 88 15.79 -8.34 -4.17
N THR A 89 14.53 -8.77 -4.23
CA THR A 89 13.93 -9.60 -3.19
C THR A 89 13.11 -10.73 -3.79
N VAL A 90 12.91 -11.78 -3.01
CA VAL A 90 12.08 -12.91 -3.39
C VAL A 90 10.62 -12.54 -3.11
N VAL A 91 9.76 -12.81 -4.10
CA VAL A 91 8.32 -12.59 -3.99
C VAL A 91 7.55 -13.91 -4.12
N PRO A 92 6.33 -14.01 -3.57
CA PRO A 92 5.49 -15.19 -3.71
C PRO A 92 5.30 -15.59 -5.18
N ASP A 93 5.46 -16.88 -5.47
CA ASP A 93 5.27 -17.46 -6.79
C ASP A 93 3.91 -18.14 -6.97
N THR A 94 3.16 -18.33 -5.88
CA THR A 94 1.80 -18.88 -5.83
C THR A 94 0.81 -17.93 -5.16
N ILE A 95 -0.46 -17.99 -5.60
CA ILE A 95 -1.53 -17.13 -5.07
C ILE A 95 -1.76 -17.34 -3.58
N GLY A 96 -1.73 -18.58 -3.09
CA GLY A 96 -1.94 -18.86 -1.66
C GLY A 96 -0.91 -18.19 -0.76
N ILE A 97 0.38 -18.19 -1.15
CA ILE A 97 1.44 -17.50 -0.41
C ILE A 97 1.25 -15.97 -0.51
N TYR A 98 0.93 -15.47 -1.71
CA TYR A 98 0.67 -14.05 -1.95
C TYR A 98 -0.49 -13.52 -1.09
N LEU A 99 -1.60 -14.23 -1.00
CA LEU A 99 -2.74 -13.82 -0.17
C LEU A 99 -2.37 -13.79 1.32
N ARG A 100 -1.61 -14.77 1.84
CA ARG A 100 -1.11 -14.72 3.22
C ARG A 100 -0.21 -13.51 3.49
N GLN A 101 0.63 -13.14 2.53
CA GLN A 101 1.45 -11.93 2.62
C GLN A 101 0.57 -10.68 2.64
N GLN A 102 -0.35 -10.55 1.69
CA GLN A 102 -1.26 -9.41 1.58
C GLN A 102 -2.17 -9.26 2.82
N LEU A 103 -2.58 -10.37 3.45
CA LEU A 103 -3.37 -10.33 4.68
C LEU A 103 -2.57 -9.73 5.84
N ARG A 104 -1.30 -10.14 5.98
CA ARG A 104 -0.37 -9.54 6.95
C ARG A 104 -0.21 -8.04 6.71
N TRP A 105 -0.06 -7.64 5.46
CA TRP A 105 0.10 -6.24 5.06
C TRP A 105 -1.16 -5.42 5.30
N ALA A 106 -2.34 -5.97 5.02
CA ALA A 106 -3.62 -5.32 5.29
C ALA A 106 -3.77 -5.04 6.80
N ARG A 107 -3.54 -6.06 7.65
CA ARG A 107 -3.61 -5.93 9.11
C ARG A 107 -2.66 -4.86 9.66
N SER A 108 -1.40 -4.87 9.21
CA SER A 108 -0.43 -3.83 9.58
C SER A 108 -0.88 -2.47 9.07
N THR A 109 -1.36 -2.36 7.84
CA THR A 109 -1.79 -1.07 7.27
C THR A 109 -2.94 -0.46 8.08
N PHE A 110 -3.99 -1.21 8.42
CA PHE A 110 -5.08 -0.67 9.26
C PHE A 110 -4.59 -0.20 10.63
N ARG A 111 -3.78 -1.03 11.30
CA ARG A 111 -3.19 -0.68 12.60
C ARG A 111 -2.37 0.61 12.50
N ASP A 112 -1.44 0.64 11.56
CA ASP A 112 -0.44 1.69 11.46
C ASP A 112 -1.02 2.99 10.91
N THR A 113 -2.06 2.93 10.08
CA THR A 113 -2.84 4.13 9.71
C THR A 113 -3.42 4.78 10.96
N LEU A 114 -3.98 4.01 11.90
CA LEU A 114 -4.50 4.57 13.16
C LEU A 114 -3.37 5.15 14.03
N LEU A 115 -2.23 4.47 14.11
CA LEU A 115 -1.06 4.95 14.86
C LEU A 115 -0.42 6.20 14.23
N ALA A 116 -0.52 6.37 12.92
CA ALA A 116 0.01 7.53 12.21
C ALA A 116 -0.88 8.77 12.34
N LEU A 117 -2.17 8.64 12.71
CA LEU A 117 -3.11 9.77 12.79
C LEU A 117 -2.60 10.96 13.61
N PRO A 118 -1.96 10.79 14.78
CA PRO A 118 -1.42 11.91 15.55
C PRO A 118 -0.21 12.59 14.89
N VAL A 119 0.50 11.88 14.02
CA VAL A 119 1.72 12.35 13.34
C VAL A 119 1.37 13.14 12.08
N LEU A 120 0.32 12.73 11.36
CA LEU A 120 -0.07 13.32 10.06
C LEU A 120 -0.21 14.86 10.06
N PRO A 121 -0.82 15.52 11.08
CA PRO A 121 -0.93 16.98 11.11
C PRO A 121 0.40 17.72 11.20
N GLY A 122 1.46 17.05 11.69
CA GLY A 122 2.82 17.60 11.75
C GLY A 122 3.62 17.42 10.47
N LEU A 123 3.09 16.66 9.50
CA LEU A 123 3.69 16.42 8.20
C LEU A 123 3.07 17.32 7.12
N ASP A 124 3.59 17.24 5.89
CA ASP A 124 3.01 17.97 4.76
C ASP A 124 1.55 17.53 4.49
N ARG A 125 0.71 18.49 4.10
CA ARG A 125 -0.72 18.26 3.83
C ARG A 125 -0.95 17.21 2.75
N TYR A 126 -0.05 17.09 1.78
CA TYR A 126 -0.10 16.05 0.75
C TYR A 126 -0.11 14.65 1.37
N LEU A 127 0.71 14.40 2.40
CA LEU A 127 0.81 13.09 3.05
C LEU A 127 -0.47 12.71 3.79
N THR A 128 -1.14 13.71 4.38
CA THR A 128 -2.46 13.52 4.97
C THR A 128 -3.50 13.20 3.89
N LEU A 129 -3.49 13.92 2.77
CA LEU A 129 -4.40 13.66 1.64
C LEU A 129 -4.14 12.30 0.99
N ASP A 130 -2.89 11.89 0.85
CA ASP A 130 -2.50 10.58 0.35
C ASP A 130 -3.01 9.47 1.29
N ALA A 131 -2.77 9.59 2.60
CA ALA A 131 -3.30 8.65 3.59
C ALA A 131 -4.83 8.55 3.55
N ILE A 132 -5.54 9.69 3.47
CA ILE A 132 -7.00 9.71 3.32
C ILE A 132 -7.41 9.05 2.00
N GLY A 133 -6.77 9.41 0.88
CA GLY A 133 -7.07 8.91 -0.44
C GLY A 133 -6.90 7.40 -0.56
N GLN A 134 -5.85 6.82 0.03
CA GLN A 134 -5.62 5.38 0.05
C GLN A 134 -6.72 4.63 0.82
N ASN A 135 -7.19 5.18 1.95
CA ASN A 135 -8.23 4.56 2.77
C ASN A 135 -9.64 4.76 2.17
N VAL A 136 -9.98 5.98 1.77
CA VAL A 136 -11.27 6.31 1.14
C VAL A 136 -11.41 5.61 -0.21
N GLY A 137 -10.34 5.56 -1.01
CA GLY A 137 -10.35 4.88 -2.30
C GLY A 137 -10.68 3.39 -2.19
N LEU A 138 -10.15 2.72 -1.15
CA LEU A 138 -10.50 1.33 -0.86
C LEU A 138 -11.99 1.16 -0.50
N LEU A 139 -12.52 2.06 0.33
CA LEU A 139 -13.94 2.04 0.73
C LEU A 139 -14.88 2.32 -0.45
N LEU A 140 -14.54 3.30 -1.29
CA LEU A 140 -15.32 3.63 -2.49
C LEU A 140 -15.32 2.47 -3.49
N LEU A 141 -14.18 1.79 -3.65
CA LEU A 141 -14.09 0.59 -4.46
C LEU A 141 -14.97 -0.54 -3.90
N ALA A 142 -14.90 -0.77 -2.58
CA ALA A 142 -15.75 -1.75 -1.90
C ALA A 142 -17.24 -1.47 -2.12
N LEU A 143 -17.65 -0.22 -1.89
CA LEU A 143 -19.02 0.22 -2.09
C LEU A 143 -19.47 0.04 -3.53
N SER A 144 -18.63 0.42 -4.50
CA SER A 144 -18.93 0.29 -5.93
C SER A 144 -19.15 -1.17 -6.35
N VAL A 145 -18.34 -2.09 -5.82
CA VAL A 145 -18.51 -3.53 -6.07
C VAL A 145 -19.79 -4.05 -5.42
N LEU A 146 -20.07 -3.69 -4.17
CA LEU A 146 -21.27 -4.11 -3.46
C LEU A 146 -22.56 -3.60 -4.12
N THR A 147 -22.59 -2.33 -4.53
CA THR A 147 -23.74 -1.77 -5.25
C THR A 147 -23.90 -2.38 -6.63
N GLY A 148 -22.81 -2.70 -7.33
CA GLY A 148 -22.85 -3.42 -8.60
C GLY A 148 -23.41 -4.85 -8.46
N ILE A 149 -23.00 -5.57 -7.41
CA ILE A 149 -23.56 -6.91 -7.09
C ILE A 149 -25.04 -6.78 -6.71
N GLY A 150 -25.40 -5.79 -5.89
CA GLY A 150 -26.79 -5.54 -5.49
C GLY A 150 -27.68 -5.20 -6.68
N GLN A 151 -27.22 -4.37 -7.61
CA GLN A 151 -27.91 -4.09 -8.86
C GLN A 151 -28.17 -5.40 -9.62
N PHE A 152 -27.12 -6.19 -9.89
CA PHE A 152 -27.27 -7.44 -10.62
C PHE A 152 -28.24 -8.41 -9.95
N ALA A 153 -28.18 -8.54 -8.62
CA ALA A 153 -29.06 -9.41 -7.86
C ALA A 153 -30.53 -8.99 -7.92
N LEU A 154 -30.81 -7.68 -7.95
CA LEU A 154 -32.18 -7.14 -7.93
C LEU A 154 -32.80 -7.02 -9.32
N THR A 155 -32.01 -6.67 -10.34
CA THR A 155 -32.52 -6.35 -11.68
C THR A 155 -32.14 -7.37 -12.74
N ALA A 156 -31.29 -8.35 -12.41
CA ALA A 156 -30.66 -9.28 -13.37
C ALA A 156 -29.92 -8.56 -14.52
N THR A 157 -29.60 -7.27 -14.38
CA THR A 157 -28.86 -6.48 -15.37
C THR A 157 -27.43 -6.29 -14.90
N LEU A 158 -26.49 -6.45 -15.83
CA LEU A 158 -25.08 -6.23 -15.53
C LEU A 158 -24.82 -4.75 -15.17
N PRO A 159 -24.01 -4.48 -14.13
CA PRO A 159 -23.67 -3.11 -13.71
C PRO A 159 -22.62 -2.51 -14.64
N TRP A 160 -23.00 -2.24 -15.88
CA TRP A 160 -22.10 -1.77 -16.94
C TRP A 160 -21.35 -0.49 -16.56
N TRP A 161 -22.01 0.45 -15.89
CA TRP A 161 -21.38 1.69 -15.48
C TRP A 161 -20.23 1.45 -14.49
N THR A 162 -20.45 0.62 -13.47
CA THR A 162 -19.41 0.23 -12.51
C THR A 162 -18.24 -0.45 -13.20
N ILE A 163 -18.52 -1.39 -14.11
CA ILE A 163 -17.49 -2.11 -14.88
C ILE A 163 -16.68 -1.14 -15.75
N LEU A 164 -17.35 -0.22 -16.45
CA LEU A 164 -16.71 0.77 -17.32
C LEU A 164 -15.86 1.77 -16.54
N VAL A 165 -16.33 2.24 -15.38
CA VAL A 165 -15.57 3.17 -14.53
C VAL A 165 -14.33 2.48 -13.96
N ILE A 166 -14.46 1.29 -13.38
CA ILE A 166 -13.30 0.55 -12.85
C ILE A 166 -12.31 0.20 -13.98
N GLY A 167 -12.83 -0.24 -15.13
CA GLY A 167 -12.03 -0.55 -16.30
C GLY A 167 -11.26 0.66 -16.83
N SER A 168 -11.93 1.80 -17.01
CA SER A 168 -11.32 3.04 -17.49
C SER A 168 -10.27 3.58 -16.52
N MET A 169 -10.56 3.62 -15.22
CA MET A 169 -9.58 4.05 -14.20
C MET A 169 -8.37 3.12 -14.16
N THR A 170 -8.58 1.80 -14.32
CA THR A 170 -7.48 0.82 -14.42
C THR A 170 -6.60 1.10 -15.63
N LEU A 171 -7.22 1.31 -16.81
CA LEU A 171 -6.49 1.61 -18.04
C LEU A 171 -5.70 2.91 -17.93
N VAL A 172 -6.29 3.96 -17.36
CA VAL A 172 -5.60 5.23 -17.11
C VAL A 172 -4.39 5.01 -16.20
N ARG A 173 -4.57 4.31 -15.06
CA ARG A 173 -3.48 4.01 -14.13
C ARG A 173 -2.35 3.23 -14.81
N CYS A 174 -2.67 2.17 -15.54
CA CYS A 174 -1.67 1.34 -16.21
C CYS A 174 -0.96 2.08 -17.34
N SER A 175 -1.66 2.98 -18.04
CA SER A 175 -1.08 3.81 -19.10
C SER A 175 -0.11 4.84 -18.52
N VAL A 176 -0.50 5.51 -17.43
CA VAL A 176 0.38 6.44 -16.70
C VAL A 176 1.61 5.71 -16.17
N ALA A 177 1.43 4.56 -15.54
CA ALA A 177 2.53 3.73 -15.05
C ALA A 177 3.49 3.33 -16.19
N ALA A 178 2.97 2.85 -17.32
CA ALA A 178 3.79 2.48 -18.48
C ALA A 178 4.58 3.67 -19.04
N TYR A 179 3.96 4.86 -19.09
CA TYR A 179 4.60 6.09 -19.52
C TYR A 179 5.71 6.52 -18.55
N ARG A 180 5.43 6.56 -17.24
CA ARG A 180 6.42 6.99 -16.22
C ARG A 180 7.58 6.02 -16.08
N ALA A 181 7.29 4.72 -16.12
CA ALA A 181 8.32 3.68 -16.09
C ALA A 181 9.09 3.52 -17.41
N ARG A 182 8.60 4.13 -18.50
CA ARG A 182 9.07 3.92 -19.88
C ARG A 182 9.10 2.44 -20.28
N GLN A 183 8.12 1.67 -19.81
CA GLN A 183 8.07 0.22 -19.99
C GLN A 183 6.63 -0.24 -20.24
N LEU A 184 6.39 -0.84 -21.41
CA LEU A 184 5.06 -1.32 -21.80
C LEU A 184 4.53 -2.47 -20.92
N ARG A 185 5.40 -3.15 -20.15
CA ARG A 185 4.99 -4.24 -19.26
C ARG A 185 3.92 -3.81 -18.25
N PHE A 186 3.90 -2.54 -17.83
CA PHE A 186 2.92 -2.00 -16.89
C PHE A 186 1.49 -1.98 -17.45
N LEU A 187 1.30 -2.08 -18.77
CA LEU A 187 -0.03 -2.33 -19.34
C LEU A 187 -0.59 -3.69 -18.89
N GLY A 188 0.28 -4.68 -18.65
CA GLY A 188 -0.10 -5.98 -18.09
C GLY A 188 -0.57 -5.90 -16.63
N PHE A 189 -0.33 -4.78 -15.93
CA PHE A 189 -0.81 -4.58 -14.56
C PHE A 189 -2.34 -4.49 -14.46
N VAL A 190 -3.05 -4.35 -15.60
CA VAL A 190 -4.53 -4.50 -15.67
C VAL A 190 -4.99 -5.84 -15.07
N LEU A 191 -4.17 -6.90 -15.17
CA LEU A 191 -4.46 -8.21 -14.58
C LEU A 191 -4.49 -8.20 -13.04
N HIS A 192 -3.93 -7.16 -12.41
CA HIS A 192 -4.04 -6.96 -10.97
C HIS A 192 -5.46 -6.56 -10.54
N THR A 193 -6.24 -5.90 -11.40
CA THR A 193 -7.59 -5.46 -11.06
C THR A 193 -8.52 -6.60 -10.66
N PRO A 194 -8.70 -7.69 -11.43
CA PRO A 194 -9.53 -8.80 -10.99
C PRO A 194 -9.01 -9.47 -9.70
N ILE A 195 -7.69 -9.59 -9.53
CA ILE A 195 -7.10 -10.10 -8.27
C ILE A 195 -7.48 -9.20 -7.10
N ASN A 196 -7.39 -7.88 -7.29
CA ASN A 196 -7.74 -6.92 -6.27
C ASN A 196 -9.23 -6.97 -5.92
N LEU A 197 -10.11 -7.05 -6.91
CA LEU A 197 -11.57 -7.07 -6.71
C LEU A 197 -12.04 -8.37 -6.04
N PHE A 198 -11.60 -9.52 -6.52
CA PHE A 198 -12.15 -10.81 -6.11
C PHE A 198 -11.38 -11.47 -4.97
N LEU A 199 -10.09 -11.15 -4.79
CA LEU A 199 -9.26 -11.78 -3.76
C LEU A 199 -8.82 -10.79 -2.69
N LEU A 200 -8.19 -9.67 -3.07
CA LEU A 200 -7.58 -8.76 -2.07
C LEU A 200 -8.61 -7.91 -1.34
N LEU A 201 -9.68 -7.48 -1.99
CA LEU A 201 -10.71 -6.64 -1.39
C LEU A 201 -11.48 -7.38 -0.27
N PRO A 202 -12.01 -8.61 -0.47
CA PRO A 202 -12.57 -9.40 0.62
C PRO A 202 -11.56 -9.69 1.72
N LEU A 203 -10.31 -9.97 1.35
CA LEU A 203 -9.23 -10.25 2.28
C LEU A 203 -8.87 -9.04 3.15
N LYS A 204 -8.89 -7.83 2.59
CA LYS A 204 -8.74 -6.57 3.33
C LYS A 204 -9.95 -6.29 4.22
N ALA A 205 -11.16 -6.66 3.81
CA ALA A 205 -12.33 -6.53 4.67
C ALA A 205 -12.30 -7.51 5.86
N TYR A 206 -11.66 -8.67 5.71
CA TYR A 206 -11.44 -9.64 6.79
C TYR A 206 -10.30 -9.27 7.74
N ALA A 207 -9.33 -8.49 7.27
CA ALA A 207 -8.11 -8.11 8.00
C ALA A 207 -8.41 -7.23 9.22
#